data_AF-A0A0U1NPT3-F1
#
_entry.id   AF-A0A0U1NPT3-F1
#
_cell.length_a   1.000
_cell.length_b   1.000
_cell.length_c   1.000
_cell.angle_alpha   90.00
_cell.angle_beta   90.00
_cell.angle_gamma   90.00
#
_symmetry.space_group_name_H-M   'P 1'
#
loop_
_entity.id
_entity.type
_entity.pdbx_description
1 polymer ?
#
loop_
_entity_poly.entity_id
_entity_poly.type
_entity_poly.pdbx_seq_one_letter_code
_entity_poly.pdbx_strand_id
1 'polypeptide(L)'
;MILQKYGLSNIFWIAMGFSYIFLGVAVYAIITLPENTFDGDNPEQVLAAAKLTYVRLSLAIICMVGYPVLLFKSLNAAKYVTIALTAWAIAIYIDDYLVLYEIITYPERGIVVFIQIIRPFFLVCLLWMSFELTFRNPDPD
;
A
#
# COMPACT_ATOMS: atom_id res chain seq x y z
N MET A 1 0.69 20.24 -18.68
CA MET A 1 -0.02 21.48 -18.28
C MET A 1 -1.03 21.29 -17.14
N ILE A 2 -1.65 20.11 -16.93
CA ILE A 2 -2.57 19.87 -15.80
C ILE A 2 -1.84 19.66 -14.45
N LEU A 3 -0.65 19.05 -14.46
CA LEU A 3 0.14 18.72 -13.25
C LEU A 3 0.69 19.95 -12.50
N GLN A 4 0.92 21.06 -13.21
CA GLN A 4 1.53 22.28 -12.66
C GLN A 4 0.54 23.11 -11.82
N LYS A 5 -0.78 22.84 -11.95
CA LYS A 5 -1.84 23.57 -11.24
C LYS A 5 -1.89 23.26 -9.73
N TYR A 6 -1.38 22.10 -9.32
CA TYR A 6 -1.33 21.68 -7.92
C TYR A 6 0.01 22.00 -7.24
N GLY A 7 0.97 22.53 -8.01
CA GLY A 7 2.32 22.85 -7.56
C GLY A 7 3.21 21.67 -7.17
N LEU A 8 2.67 20.46 -6.96
CA LEU A 8 3.35 19.25 -6.47
C LEU A 8 4.68 18.97 -7.18
N SER A 9 5.70 18.58 -6.41
CA SER A 9 7.05 18.26 -6.90
C SER A 9 7.02 17.12 -7.89
N ASN A 10 7.98 17.11 -8.83
CA ASN A 10 8.19 15.95 -9.70
C ASN A 10 8.47 14.67 -8.89
N ILE A 11 9.08 14.80 -7.70
CA ILE A 11 9.35 13.69 -6.78
C ILE A 11 8.05 13.08 -6.24
N PHE A 12 7.02 13.90 -5.96
CA PHE A 12 5.71 13.44 -5.52
C PHE A 12 5.05 12.53 -6.56
N TRP A 13 5.09 12.93 -7.83
CA TRP A 13 4.50 12.17 -8.92
C TRP A 13 5.24 10.85 -9.17
N ILE A 14 6.56 10.86 -9.04
CA ILE A 14 7.39 9.65 -9.12
C ILE A 14 7.07 8.71 -7.95
N ALA A 15 6.97 9.23 -6.72
CA ALA A 15 6.61 8.46 -5.53
C ALA A 15 5.22 7.85 -5.67
N MET A 16 4.24 8.62 -6.16
CA MET A 16 2.90 8.12 -6.44
C MET A 16 2.93 7.01 -7.50
N GLY A 17 3.63 7.22 -8.62
CA GLY A 17 3.76 6.20 -9.67
C GLY A 17 4.37 4.90 -9.15
N PHE A 18 5.43 5.00 -8.34
CA PHE A 18 6.04 3.85 -7.69
C PHE A 18 5.07 3.13 -6.74
N SER A 19 4.33 3.88 -5.91
CA SER A 19 3.31 3.31 -5.02
C SER A 19 2.22 2.56 -5.77
N TYR A 20 1.79 3.04 -6.94
CA TYR A 20 0.80 2.35 -7.77
C TYR A 20 1.35 1.07 -8.41
N ILE A 21 2.60 1.10 -8.89
CA ILE A 21 3.27 -0.09 -9.44
C ILE A 21 3.40 -1.14 -8.34
N PHE A 22 3.84 -0.74 -7.13
CA PHE A 22 3.94 -1.64 -5.99
C PHE A 22 2.60 -2.27 -5.62
N LEU A 23 1.53 -1.47 -5.52
CA LEU A 23 0.18 -1.98 -5.25
C LEU A 23 -0.29 -2.93 -6.36
N GLY A 24 -0.03 -2.61 -7.63
CA GLY A 24 -0.37 -3.48 -8.76
C GLY A 24 0.33 -4.84 -8.70
N VAL A 25 1.63 -4.84 -8.39
CA VAL A 25 2.42 -6.07 -8.20
C VAL A 25 1.93 -6.86 -6.97
N ALA A 26 1.58 -6.18 -5.87
CA ALA A 26 1.02 -6.82 -4.68
C ALA A 26 -0.35 -7.46 -4.95
N VAL A 27 -1.25 -6.76 -5.64
CA VAL A 27 -2.55 -7.28 -6.08
C VAL A 27 -2.35 -8.49 -7.00
N TYR A 28 -1.45 -8.40 -7.96
CA TYR A 28 -1.13 -9.50 -8.87
C TYR A 28 -0.61 -10.74 -8.12
N ALA A 29 0.30 -10.55 -7.16
CA ALA A 29 0.83 -11.64 -6.36
C ALA A 29 -0.23 -12.32 -5.47
N ILE A 30 -1.20 -11.56 -4.97
CA ILE A 30 -2.33 -12.10 -4.18
C ILE A 30 -3.31 -12.87 -5.09
N ILE A 31 -3.62 -12.36 -6.28
CA ILE A 31 -4.57 -13.02 -7.21
C ILE A 31 -3.97 -14.29 -7.83
N THR A 32 -2.67 -14.31 -8.12
CA THR A 32 -1.97 -15.47 -8.69
C THR A 32 -1.50 -16.47 -7.65
N LEU A 33 -1.88 -16.28 -6.38
CA LEU A 33 -1.60 -17.20 -5.31
C LEU A 33 -2.44 -18.48 -5.50
N PRO A 34 -1.83 -19.66 -5.73
CA PRO A 34 -2.59 -20.89 -5.90
C PRO A 34 -3.25 -21.29 -4.57
N GLU A 35 -4.50 -21.74 -4.62
CA GLU A 35 -5.32 -22.11 -3.47
C GLU A 35 -4.68 -23.19 -2.55
N ASN A 36 -3.62 -23.86 -3.02
CA ASN A 36 -2.93 -24.96 -2.37
C ASN A 36 -1.63 -24.56 -1.62
N THR A 37 -1.31 -23.26 -1.45
CA THR A 37 -0.13 -22.82 -0.66
C THR A 37 -0.33 -22.86 0.85
N PHE A 38 -1.57 -22.99 1.31
CA PHE A 38 -1.85 -23.12 2.73
C PHE A 38 -1.86 -24.60 3.09
N ASP A 39 -0.80 -25.07 3.76
CA ASP A 39 -0.74 -26.43 4.27
C ASP A 39 -1.90 -26.64 5.25
N GLY A 40 -2.69 -27.69 5.02
CA GLY A 40 -4.01 -27.91 5.63
C GLY A 40 -3.98 -28.31 7.11
N ASP A 41 -2.89 -28.01 7.82
CA ASP A 41 -2.63 -28.50 9.18
C ASP A 41 -3.47 -27.75 10.23
N ASN A 42 -3.95 -26.52 9.92
CA ASN A 42 -4.93 -25.79 10.73
C ASN A 42 -5.87 -24.91 9.88
N PRO A 43 -7.08 -25.39 9.51
CA PRO A 43 -7.99 -24.68 8.61
C PRO A 43 -8.47 -23.32 9.16
N GLU A 44 -8.52 -23.13 10.47
CA GLU A 44 -8.94 -21.85 11.08
C GLU A 44 -7.90 -20.73 10.89
N GLN A 45 -6.62 -21.06 11.00
CA GLN A 45 -5.52 -20.11 10.85
C GLN A 45 -5.35 -19.69 9.39
N VAL A 46 -5.52 -20.63 8.47
CA VAL A 46 -5.55 -20.41 7.02
C VAL A 46 -6.71 -19.50 6.63
N LEU A 47 -7.91 -19.77 7.14
CA LEU A 47 -9.09 -18.96 6.87
C LEU A 47 -8.95 -17.53 7.41
N ALA A 48 -8.38 -17.37 8.60
CA ALA A 48 -8.12 -16.06 9.21
C ALA A 48 -7.12 -15.23 8.38
N ALA A 49 -6.00 -15.84 7.98
CA ALA A 49 -4.99 -15.20 7.14
C ALA A 49 -5.56 -14.81 5.75
N ALA A 50 -6.36 -15.69 5.13
CA ALA A 50 -7.01 -15.42 3.85
C ALA A 50 -8.02 -14.26 3.94
N LYS A 51 -8.87 -14.23 4.98
CA LYS A 51 -9.80 -13.12 5.21
C LYS A 51 -9.05 -11.80 5.40
N LEU A 52 -7.97 -11.79 6.17
CA LEU A 52 -7.18 -10.59 6.40
C LEU A 52 -6.53 -10.08 5.10
N THR A 53 -5.96 -10.97 4.29
CA THR A 53 -5.41 -10.63 2.98
C THR A 53 -6.47 -10.08 2.02
N TYR A 54 -7.68 -10.65 2.02
CA TYR A 54 -8.78 -10.16 1.18
C TYR A 54 -9.26 -8.76 1.60
N VAL A 55 -9.36 -8.49 2.91
CA VAL A 55 -9.69 -7.15 3.42
C VAL A 55 -8.62 -6.14 2.99
N ARG A 56 -7.33 -6.48 3.15
CA ARG A 56 -6.21 -5.64 2.70
C ARG A 56 -6.25 -5.37 1.19
N LEU A 57 -6.57 -6.39 0.38
CA LEU A 57 -6.73 -6.27 -1.07
C LEU A 57 -7.88 -5.32 -1.44
N SER A 58 -9.05 -5.50 -0.82
CA SER A 58 -10.22 -4.67 -1.11
C SER A 58 -9.97 -3.19 -0.80
N LEU A 59 -9.30 -2.89 0.33
CA LEU A 59 -8.96 -1.52 0.68
C LEU A 59 -7.91 -0.95 -0.28
N ALA A 60 -6.89 -1.72 -0.65
CA ALA A 60 -5.89 -1.29 -1.63
C ALA A 60 -6.52 -0.90 -2.98
N ILE A 61 -7.48 -1.69 -3.49
CA ILE A 61 -8.18 -1.41 -4.75
C ILE A 61 -9.02 -0.12 -4.62
N ILE A 62 -9.77 0.04 -3.52
CA ILE A 62 -10.57 1.24 -3.28
C ILE A 62 -9.68 2.48 -3.23
N CYS A 63 -8.54 2.40 -2.55
CA CYS A 63 -7.59 3.51 -2.46
C CYS A 63 -6.93 3.81 -3.81
N MET A 64 -6.60 2.79 -4.61
CA MET A 64 -6.00 2.97 -5.94
C MET A 64 -6.94 3.73 -6.91
N VAL A 65 -8.25 3.55 -6.78
CA VAL A 65 -9.25 4.26 -7.62
C VAL A 65 -9.71 5.57 -6.98
N GLY A 66 -9.85 5.60 -5.66
CA GLY A 66 -10.37 6.75 -4.92
C GLY A 66 -9.34 7.85 -4.67
N TYR A 67 -8.08 7.51 -4.45
CA TYR A 67 -7.00 8.46 -4.18
C TYR A 67 -6.75 9.49 -5.30
N PRO A 68 -6.69 9.15 -6.59
CA PRO A 68 -6.45 10.12 -7.64
C PRO A 68 -7.64 11.07 -7.78
N VAL A 69 -8.88 10.55 -7.70
CA VAL A 69 -10.10 11.38 -7.70
C VAL A 69 -10.09 12.37 -6.54
N LEU A 70 -9.70 11.91 -5.34
CA LEU A 70 -9.61 12.77 -4.16
C LEU A 70 -8.50 13.82 -4.28
N LEU A 71 -7.35 13.42 -4.81
CA LEU A 71 -6.19 14.31 -5.02
C LEU A 71 -6.52 15.44 -5.99
N PHE A 72 -7.24 15.16 -7.07
CA PHE A 72 -7.69 16.21 -8.00
C PHE A 72 -8.80 17.09 -7.41
N LYS A 73 -9.60 16.58 -6.47
CA LYS A 73 -10.72 17.31 -5.85
C LYS A 73 -10.27 18.22 -4.69
N SER A 74 -9.41 17.75 -3.79
CA SER A 74 -8.99 18.50 -2.61
C SER A 74 -7.65 18.00 -2.07
N LEU A 75 -6.66 18.91 -2.02
CA LEU A 75 -5.35 18.62 -1.41
C LEU A 75 -5.46 18.39 0.10
N ASN A 76 -6.37 19.09 0.78
CA ASN A 76 -6.62 18.91 2.22
C ASN A 76 -7.16 17.50 2.52
N ALA A 77 -8.14 17.03 1.76
CA ALA A 77 -8.65 15.68 1.93
C ALA A 77 -7.60 14.62 1.56
N ALA A 78 -6.84 14.85 0.48
CA ALA A 78 -5.76 13.97 0.07
C ALA A 78 -4.65 13.86 1.13
N LYS A 79 -4.33 14.95 1.84
CA LYS A 79 -3.39 14.94 2.98
C LYS A 79 -3.83 13.96 4.06
N TYR A 80 -5.05 14.12 4.60
CA TYR A 80 -5.54 13.24 5.67
C TYR A 80 -5.61 11.78 5.24
N VAL A 81 -6.04 11.53 4.00
CA VAL A 81 -6.08 10.18 3.44
C VAL A 81 -4.67 9.60 3.26
N THR A 82 -3.70 10.37 2.76
CA THR A 82 -2.31 9.88 2.60
C THR A 82 -1.69 9.53 3.95
N ILE A 83 -1.93 10.35 4.99
CA ILE A 83 -1.47 10.08 6.36
C ILE A 83 -2.12 8.79 6.89
N ALA A 84 -3.43 8.63 6.75
CA ALA A 84 -4.15 7.44 7.17
C ALA A 84 -3.64 6.18 6.45
N LEU A 85 -3.39 6.26 5.14
CA LEU A 85 -2.83 5.17 4.34
C LEU A 85 -1.40 4.83 4.75
N THR A 86 -0.60 5.83 5.09
CA THR A 86 0.78 5.64 5.58
C THR A 86 0.76 4.92 6.92
N ALA A 87 -0.08 5.37 7.86
CA ALA A 87 -0.24 4.73 9.17
C ALA A 87 -0.73 3.28 9.02
N TRP A 88 -1.70 3.05 8.14
CA TRP A 88 -2.22 1.71 7.86
C TRP A 88 -1.17 0.79 7.23
N ALA A 89 -0.38 1.29 6.27
CA ALA A 89 0.70 0.54 5.66
C ALA A 89 1.81 0.17 6.65
N ILE A 90 2.14 1.07 7.59
CA ILE A 90 3.07 0.78 8.69
C ILE A 90 2.48 -0.28 9.64
N ALA A 91 1.19 -0.17 9.99
CA ALA A 91 0.53 -1.14 10.84
C ALA A 91 0.55 -2.55 10.22
N ILE A 92 0.26 -2.67 8.92
CA ILE A 92 0.37 -3.94 8.19
C ILE A 92 1.82 -4.45 8.15
N TYR A 93 2.79 -3.56 7.99
CA TYR A 93 4.20 -3.95 7.99
C TYR A 93 4.61 -4.57 9.34
N ILE A 94 4.18 -3.99 10.45
CA ILE A 94 4.43 -4.52 11.80
C ILE A 94 3.67 -5.84 12.01
N ASP A 95 2.38 -5.89 11.63
CA ASP A 95 1.53 -7.07 11.75
C ASP A 95 2.11 -8.26 10.97
N ASP A 96 2.56 -8.05 9.74
CA ASP A 96 3.22 -9.10 8.95
C ASP A 96 4.57 -9.53 9.55
N TYR A 97 5.33 -8.62 10.16
CA TYR A 97 6.61 -8.97 10.79
C TYR A 97 6.40 -9.79 12.08
N LEU A 98 5.34 -9.50 12.83
CA LEU A 98 5.03 -10.18 14.10
C LEU A 98 4.23 -11.48 13.92
N VAL A 99 3.32 -11.56 12.95
CA VAL A 99 2.41 -12.71 12.77
C VAL A 99 2.93 -13.69 11.71
N LEU A 100 3.53 -13.20 10.62
CA LEU A 100 3.78 -14.02 9.43
C LEU A 100 5.13 -14.75 9.48
N TYR A 101 6.14 -14.14 10.12
CA TYR A 101 7.50 -14.70 10.22
C TYR A 101 7.61 -15.87 11.21
N GLU A 102 6.71 -15.93 12.19
CA GLU A 102 6.74 -16.96 13.24
C GLU A 102 5.98 -18.25 12.83
N ILE A 103 5.19 -18.22 11.75
CA ILE A 103 4.18 -19.25 11.44
C ILE A 103 4.35 -19.90 10.06
N ILE A 104 4.87 -19.22 9.04
CA ILE A 104 4.86 -19.73 7.65
C ILE A 104 6.27 -19.74 7.05
N THR A 105 6.79 -20.93 6.75
CA THR A 105 7.87 -21.10 5.76
C THR A 105 7.30 -20.70 4.40
N TYR A 106 7.45 -19.43 4.03
CA TYR A 106 6.97 -18.95 2.75
C TYR A 106 7.66 -19.76 1.64
N PRO A 107 6.92 -20.42 0.73
CA PRO A 107 7.56 -21.07 -0.41
C PRO A 107 8.38 -20.01 -1.15
N GLU A 108 9.62 -20.36 -1.54
CA GLU A 108 10.58 -19.51 -2.25
C GLU A 108 10.04 -19.05 -3.62
N ARG A 109 8.99 -18.22 -3.61
CA ARG A 109 8.47 -17.57 -4.81
C ARG A 109 9.07 -16.19 -4.85
N GLY A 110 9.99 -16.00 -5.81
CA GLY A 110 10.76 -14.77 -5.97
C GLY A 110 9.90 -13.50 -5.96
N ILE A 111 8.65 -13.55 -6.44
CA ILE A 111 7.75 -12.37 -6.46
C ILE A 111 7.33 -11.93 -5.06
N VAL A 112 7.03 -12.86 -4.13
CA VAL A 112 6.59 -12.49 -2.77
C VAL A 112 7.77 -11.96 -1.96
N VAL A 113 8.93 -12.61 -2.07
CA VAL A 113 10.18 -12.15 -1.46
C VAL A 113 10.58 -10.78 -2.02
N PHE A 114 10.42 -10.57 -3.32
CA PHE A 114 10.67 -9.28 -3.97
C PHE A 114 9.73 -8.18 -3.45
N ILE A 115 8.43 -8.47 -3.29
CA ILE A 115 7.46 -7.53 -2.70
C ILE A 115 7.86 -7.19 -1.26
N GLN A 116 8.31 -8.16 -0.46
CA GLN A 116 8.77 -7.90 0.90
C GLN A 116 10.02 -7.01 0.93
N ILE A 117 11.01 -7.27 0.07
CA ILE A 117 12.25 -6.48 -0.02
C ILE A 117 11.97 -5.04 -0.45
N ILE A 118 11.02 -4.84 -1.37
CA ILE A 118 10.72 -3.51 -1.91
C ILE A 118 9.70 -2.74 -1.06
N ARG A 119 9.06 -3.39 -0.08
CA ARG A 119 8.05 -2.81 0.81
C ARG A 119 8.55 -1.62 1.65
N PRO A 120 9.79 -1.61 2.20
CA PRO A 120 10.33 -0.43 2.88
C PRO A 120 10.41 0.80 1.97
N PHE A 121 10.76 0.61 0.69
CA PHE A 121 10.78 1.71 -0.29
C PHE A 121 9.38 2.26 -0.54
N PHE A 122 8.37 1.39 -0.59
CA PHE A 122 6.97 1.82 -0.68
C PHE A 122 6.54 2.69 0.52
N LEU A 123 6.94 2.31 1.75
CA LEU A 123 6.66 3.12 2.94
C LEU A 123 7.36 4.48 2.89
N VAL A 124 8.61 4.54 2.41
CA VAL A 124 9.34 5.80 2.22
C VAL A 124 8.63 6.70 1.20
N CYS A 125 8.11 6.14 0.10
CA CYS A 125 7.31 6.89 -0.87
C CYS A 125 6.03 7.47 -0.25
N LEU A 126 5.30 6.67 0.54
CA LEU A 126 4.08 7.14 1.24
C LEU A 126 4.40 8.22 2.28
N LEU A 127 5.48 8.05 3.04
CA LEU A 127 5.95 9.05 3.99
C LEU A 127 6.33 10.36 3.30
N TRP A 128 7.04 10.28 2.16
CA TRP A 128 7.37 11.45 1.37
C TRP A 128 6.11 12.17 0.86
N MET A 129 5.15 11.42 0.30
CA MET A 129 3.87 11.97 -0.15
C MET A 129 3.10 12.64 1.01
N SER A 130 3.05 12.01 2.18
CA SER A 130 2.43 12.57 3.39
C SER A 130 3.13 13.83 3.86
N PHE A 131 4.45 13.87 3.86
CA PHE A 131 5.26 15.02 4.23
C PHE A 131 5.00 16.19 3.27
N GLU A 132 5.10 15.93 1.97
CA GLU A 132 4.92 16.96 0.96
C GLU A 132 3.50 17.56 0.99
N LEU A 133 2.46 16.74 1.22
CA LEU A 133 1.09 17.22 1.39
C LEU A 133 0.84 17.94 2.73
N THR A 134 1.67 17.71 3.74
CA THR A 134 1.52 18.32 5.08
C THR A 134 2.25 19.66 5.19
N PHE A 135 3.49 19.73 4.69
CA PHE A 135 4.32 20.93 4.75
C PHE A 135 4.02 21.92 3.63
N ARG A 136 3.27 21.48 2.62
CA ARG A 136 2.73 22.37 1.62
C ARG A 136 1.40 22.92 2.10
N ASN A 137 1.44 24.14 2.62
CA ASN A 137 0.21 24.90 2.87
C ASN A 137 -0.59 24.98 1.56
N PRO A 138 -1.88 24.63 1.56
CA PRO A 138 -2.81 25.40 0.76
C PRO A 138 -2.78 26.81 1.36
N ASP A 139 -2.45 27.82 0.57
CA ASP A 139 -2.65 29.19 1.03
C ASP A 139 -4.10 29.35 1.54
N PRO A 140 -4.31 30.17 2.59
CA PRO A 140 -5.60 30.40 3.18
C PRO A 140 -6.41 31.31 2.25
N ASP A 141 -7.37 30.73 1.52
CA ASP A 141 -8.48 31.48 0.94
C ASP A 141 -9.60 31.61 1.98
#